data_AF-B1ZQW9-F1
#
_entry.id   AF-B1ZQW9-F1
#
_cell.length_a   1.000
_cell.length_b   1.000
_cell.length_c   1.000
_cell.angle_alpha   90.00
_cell.angle_beta   90.00
_cell.angle_gamma   90.00
#
_symmetry.space_group_name_H-M   'P 1'
#
loop_
_entity.id
_entity.type
_entity.pdbx_description
1 polymer ?
#
loop_
_entity_poly.entity_id
_entity_poly.type
_entity_poly.pdbx_seq_one_letter_code
_entity_poly.pdbx_strand_id
1 'polypeptide(L)' 'MANLPAYLAAFGIGGTELLIILAIILVLFGGAKLPSLAKGLGQSIKEFKKASKDEDETKPAASTEAEAKKPEVTKTGTN' A
#
# COMPACT_ATOMS: atom_id res chain seq x y z
N MET A 1 0.42 29.80 32.89
CA MET A 1 0.43 30.23 31.48
C MET A 1 1.37 29.30 30.74
N ALA A 2 0.86 28.21 30.17
CA ALA A 2 1.71 27.15 29.62
C ALA A 2 1.05 26.52 28.39
N ASN A 3 1.88 26.13 27.43
CA ASN A 3 1.60 25.35 26.20
C ASN A 3 1.36 26.11 24.89
N LEU A 4 2.07 27.21 24.63
CA LEU A 4 2.12 27.82 23.29
C LEU A 4 3.12 27.19 22.27
N PRO A 5 4.20 26.46 22.66
CA PRO A 5 5.19 25.98 21.67
C PRO A 5 4.78 24.70 20.92
N ALA A 6 3.82 23.93 21.41
CA ALA A 6 3.37 22.69 20.74
C ALA A 6 2.62 22.97 19.42
N TYR A 7 1.85 24.07 19.36
CA TYR A 7 1.17 24.50 18.14
C TYR A 7 2.14 25.07 17.08
N LEU A 8 3.30 25.60 17.50
CA LEU A 8 4.35 26.07 16.60
C LEU A 8 5.28 24.96 16.12
N ALA A 9 5.41 23.85 16.87
CA ALA A 9 6.13 22.66 16.42
C ALA A 9 5.32 21.79 15.43
N ALA A 10 4.01 22.01 15.32
CA ALA A 10 3.12 21.42 14.30
C ALA A 10 3.32 22.03 12.88
N PHE A 11 4.28 22.94 12.69
CA PHE A 11 4.60 23.57 11.39
C PHE A 11 5.40 22.69 10.43
N GLY A 12 5.66 21.42 10.76
CA GLY A 12 6.04 20.41 9.80
C GLY A 12 4.88 19.44 9.63
N ILE A 13 4.57 19.03 8.40
CA ILE A 13 3.69 17.89 8.14
C ILE A 13 4.36 16.65 8.73
N GLY A 14 4.27 16.48 10.04
CA GLY A 14 4.79 15.36 10.79
C GLY A 14 3.84 14.17 10.66
N GLY A 15 4.33 12.98 11.02
CA GLY A 15 3.52 11.75 10.98
C GLY A 15 2.21 11.85 11.78
N THR A 16 2.16 12.71 12.80
CA THR A 16 0.96 12.97 13.62
C THR A 16 -0.16 13.64 12.82
N GLU A 17 0.13 14.66 12.02
CA GLU A 17 -0.87 15.34 11.18
C GLU A 17 -1.46 14.37 10.15
N LEU A 18 -0.59 13.58 9.51
CA LEU A 18 -0.99 12.55 8.55
C LEU A 18 -1.88 11.50 9.21
N LEU A 19 -1.55 11.07 10.44
CA LEU A 19 -2.38 10.16 11.23
C LEU A 19 -3.77 10.73 11.54
N ILE A 20 -3.85 12.02 11.88
CA ILE A 20 -5.14 12.69 12.15
C ILE A 20 -5.99 12.75 10.87
N ILE A 21 -5.40 13.16 9.74
CA ILE A 21 -6.10 13.20 8.45
C ILE A 21 -6.57 11.79 8.07
N LEU A 22 -5.71 10.78 8.22
CA LEU A 22 -6.04 9.39 7.97
C LEU A 22 -7.19 8.92 8.85
N ALA A 23 -7.19 9.29 10.14
CA ALA A 23 -8.27 8.97 11.07
C ALA A 23 -9.60 9.59 10.64
N ILE A 24 -9.61 10.85 10.19
CA ILE A 24 -10.83 11.50 9.67
C ILE A 24 -11.37 10.77 8.44
N ILE A 25 -10.50 10.42 7.49
CA ILE A 25 -10.88 9.66 6.29
C ILE A 25 -11.44 8.28 6.68
N LEU A 26 -10.81 7.60 7.65
CA LEU A 26 -11.27 6.32 8.18
C LEU A 26 -12.66 6.41 8.83
N VAL A 27 -13.00 7.52 9.48
CA VAL A 27 -14.34 7.73 10.07
C VAL A 27 -15.38 7.98 8.99
N LEU A 28 -15.06 8.77 7.96
CA LEU A 28 -15.99 9.10 6.87
C LEU A 28 -16.25 7.90 5.94
N PHE A 29 -15.19 7.19 5.56
CA PHE A 29 -15.26 6.09 4.59
C PHE A 29 -15.35 4.72 5.26
N GLY A 30 -14.95 4.58 6.52
CA GLY A 30 -14.80 3.31 7.21
C GLY A 30 -13.48 2.59 6.86
N GLY A 31 -12.88 1.92 7.85
CA GLY A 31 -11.65 1.13 7.67
C GLY A 31 -11.72 0.04 6.60
N ALA A 32 -12.92 -0.47 6.30
CA ALA A 32 -13.12 -1.49 5.27
C ALA A 32 -13.02 -0.96 3.83
N LYS A 33 -13.22 0.36 3.60
CA LYS A 33 -13.25 0.92 2.24
C LYS A 33 -11.86 1.31 1.71
N LEU A 34 -10.94 1.71 2.58
CA LEU A 34 -9.54 1.98 2.20
C LEU A 34 -8.86 0.83 1.43
N PRO A 35 -8.86 -0.43 1.91
CA PRO A 35 -8.20 -1.52 1.21
C PRO A 35 -8.87 -1.85 -0.12
N SER A 36 -10.19 -1.65 -0.25
CA SER A 36 -10.90 -1.84 -1.52
C SER A 36 -10.51 -0.78 -2.55
N LEU A 37 -10.43 0.48 -2.14
CA LEU A 37 -9.99 1.60 -3.00
C LEU A 37 -8.53 1.43 -3.41
N ALA A 38 -7.64 1.07 -2.47
CA ALA A 38 -6.24 0.81 -2.75
C ALA A 38 -6.04 -0.35 -3.74
N LYS A 39 -6.81 -1.44 -3.60
CA LYS A 39 -6.78 -2.56 -4.55
C LYS A 39 -7.22 -2.13 -5.95
N GLY A 40 -8.32 -1.40 -6.08
CA GLY A 40 -8.80 -0.91 -7.37
C GLY A 40 -7.79 0.02 -8.04
N LEU A 41 -7.30 1.03 -7.29
CA LEU A 41 -6.30 1.96 -7.79
C LEU A 41 -4.99 1.25 -8.18
N GLY A 42 -4.53 0.30 -7.37
CA GLY A 42 -3.33 -0.48 -7.65
C GLY A 42 -3.45 -1.34 -8.91
N GLN A 43 -4.63 -1.93 -9.15
CA GLN A 43 -4.92 -2.65 -10.40
C GLN A 43 -4.89 -1.70 -11.59
N SER A 44 -5.56 -0.55 -11.51
CA SER A 44 -5.55 0.46 -12.58
C SER A 44 -4.13 0.96 -12.89
N ILE A 45 -3.32 1.27 -11.87
CA ILE A 45 -1.93 1.70 -12.06
C ILE A 45 -1.09 0.57 -12.68
N LYS A 46 -1.30 -0.68 -12.28
CA LYS A 46 -0.59 -1.84 -12.82
C LYS A 46 -0.90 -2.06 -14.30
N GLU A 47 -2.18 -1.99 -14.67
CA GLU A 47 -2.63 -2.12 -16.06
C GLU A 47 -2.16 -0.94 -16.90
N PHE A 48 -2.24 0.29 -16.37
CA PHE A 48 -1.72 1.49 -17.02
C PHE A 48 -0.22 1.36 -17.30
N LYS A 49 0.58 0.95 -16.30
CA LYS A 49 2.02 0.75 -16.45
C LYS A 49 2.36 -0.35 -17.45
N LYS A 50 1.54 -1.41 -17.54
CA LYS A 50 1.72 -2.49 -18.51
C LYS A 50 1.45 -1.99 -19.93
N ALA A 51 0.33 -1.32 -20.16
CA ALA A 51 -0.01 -0.73 -21.45
C ALA A 51 1.04 0.28 -21.92
N SER A 52 1.50 1.18 -21.04
CA SER A 52 2.57 2.12 -21.38
C SER A 52 3.90 1.45 -21.71
N LYS A 53 4.22 0.32 -21.08
CA LYS A 53 5.42 -0.48 -21.40
C LYS A 53 5.30 -1.23 -22.72
N ASP A 54 4.12 -1.75 -23.02
CA ASP A 54 3.85 -2.49 -24.25
C ASP A 54 3.86 -1.56 -25.48
N GLU A 55 3.56 -0.26 -25.30
CA GLU A 55 3.73 0.78 -26.35
C GLU A 55 5.20 1.14 -26.60
N ASP A 56 6.05 1.11 -25.57
CA ASP A 56 7.49 1.41 -25.69
C ASP A 56 8.35 0.19 -26.10
N GLU A 57 7.91 -1.04 -25.80
CA GLU A 57 8.69 -2.27 -26.02
C GLU A 57 8.10 -3.16 -27.12
N THR A 58 8.41 -2.85 -28.39
CA THR A 58 8.59 -3.90 -29.41
C THR A 58 9.85 -4.72 -29.05
N LYS A 59 9.79 -5.54 -28.00
CA LYS A 59 10.75 -6.63 -27.73
C LYS A 59 10.20 -7.61 -26.70
N PRO A 60 10.22 -8.94 -26.97
CA PRO A 60 9.66 -9.92 -26.05
C PRO A 60 10.63 -10.17 -24.88
N ALA A 61 10.18 -9.88 -23.66
CA ALA A 61 10.80 -10.38 -22.44
C ALA A 61 9.70 -10.96 -21.54
N ALA A 62 9.70 -12.29 -21.51
CA ALA A 62 8.76 -13.12 -20.79
C ALA A 62 8.75 -12.83 -19.28
N SER A 63 7.54 -12.97 -18.74
CA SER A 63 7.14 -13.17 -17.35
C SER A 63 8.25 -13.60 -16.39
N THR A 64 8.51 -12.78 -15.37
CA THR A 64 8.99 -13.28 -14.07
C THR A 64 7.78 -13.37 -13.16
N GLU A 65 7.18 -14.57 -13.13
CA GLU A 65 6.33 -15.00 -12.02
C GLU A 65 7.22 -15.20 -10.79
N ALA A 66 7.14 -14.28 -9.84
CA ALA A 66 7.68 -14.46 -8.50
C ALA A 66 6.71 -15.32 -7.69
N GLU A 67 7.05 -16.60 -7.67
CA GLU A 67 6.81 -17.63 -6.66
C GLU A 67 6.32 -17.13 -5.28
N ALA A 68 5.15 -17.61 -4.86
CA ALA A 68 4.69 -17.60 -3.46
C ALA A 68 4.13 -18.99 -3.11
N LYS A 69 5.02 -19.98 -2.97
CA LYS A 69 4.71 -21.28 -2.33
C LYS A 69 4.85 -21.15 -0.80
N LYS A 70 3.69 -21.02 -0.15
CA LYS A 70 3.28 -21.64 1.12
C LYS A 70 4.38 -22.39 1.93
N PRO A 71 4.67 -22.01 3.19
CA PRO A 71 5.38 -22.89 4.11
C PRO A 71 4.39 -23.92 4.66
N GLU A 72 4.45 -25.15 4.16
CA GLU A 72 3.87 -26.32 4.84
C GLU A 72 4.96 -27.41 4.87
N VAL A 73 5.73 -27.43 5.95
CA VAL A 73 6.60 -28.58 6.27
C VAL A 73 5.83 -29.49 7.22
N THR A 74 5.48 -30.61 6.62
CA THR A 74 4.88 -31.84 7.12
C THR A 74 5.64 -32.44 8.30
N LYS A 75 4.87 -33.07 9.20
CA LYS A 75 5.31 -33.98 10.26
C LYS A 75 6.33 -35.01 9.75
N THR A 76 7.43 -35.19 10.47
CA THR A 76 8.35 -36.32 10.31
C THR A 76 8.07 -37.35 11.42
N GLY A 77 7.60 -38.54 11.05
CA GLY A 77 7.53 -39.74 11.91
C GLY A 77 8.93 -40.26 12.22
N THR A 78 9.19 -40.82 13.40
CA THR A 78 9.01 -42.25 13.76
C THR A 78 9.61 -43.19 12.71
N ASN A 79 10.81 -43.68 13.00
CA ASN A 79 11.19 -45.10 12.93
C ASN A 79 12.17 -45.38 14.07
#